data_AF-M7C1Y6-F1
#
_entry.id   AF-M7C1Y6-F1
#
_cell.length_a   1.000
_cell.length_b   1.000
_cell.length_c   1.000
_cell.angle_alpha   90.00
_cell.angle_beta   90.00
_cell.angle_gamma   90.00
#
_symmetry.space_group_name_H-M   'P 1'
#
loop_
_entity.id
_entity.type
_entity.pdbx_description
1 polymer ?
#
loop_
_entity_poly.entity_id
_entity_poly.type
_entity_poly.pdbx_seq_one_letter_code
_entity_poly.pdbx_strand_id
1 'polypeptide(L)'
;MYIFLYLCCRLTLNLLHKNTTKVEPIYQCKFLHTTLSRKGLEEFFDDPKNWGETVVKSGDEWHAKHLRNKSNEDLHKLWYVLLKEKNMLLTLEQEAKRQSLPMPSPERLEKVEKSMGRIDLVIKEREVALRLLQTGHENPRPGEWRNDFLGRTYWYGKEDYCSICAEL
;
A
#
# COMPACT_ATOMS: atom_id res chain seq x y z
N MET A 1 1.47 6.08 3.68
CA MET A 1 2.16 6.45 2.41
C MET A 1 3.68 6.67 2.55
N TYR A 2 4.25 6.82 3.76
CA TYR A 2 5.69 7.04 3.96
C TYR A 2 6.55 5.79 4.22
N ILE A 3 5.98 4.59 4.31
CA ILE A 3 6.72 3.38 4.72
C ILE A 3 7.34 2.62 3.52
N PHE A 4 6.84 2.83 2.30
CA PHE A 4 7.34 2.11 1.11
C PHE A 4 8.56 2.75 0.44
N LEU A 5 8.99 3.95 0.85
CA LEU A 5 10.15 4.62 0.25
C LEU A 5 11.47 4.39 0.99
N TYR A 6 11.45 3.93 2.25
CA TYR A 6 12.66 3.85 3.08
C TYR A 6 13.47 2.56 2.94
N LEU A 7 13.07 1.63 2.05
CA LEU A 7 13.79 0.36 1.87
C LEU A 7 14.26 0.11 0.42
N CYS A 8 14.53 1.18 -0.34
CA CYS A 8 15.12 1.07 -1.69
C CYS A 8 16.42 1.89 -1.86
N CYS A 9 16.98 2.47 -0.79
CA CYS A 9 18.21 3.26 -0.86
C CYS A 9 19.28 2.72 0.09
N ARG A 10 19.83 1.53 -0.19
CA ARG A 10 21.10 1.10 0.41
C ARG A 10 21.93 0.12 -0.41
N LEU A 11 21.92 0.26 -1.73
CA LEU A 11 23.02 -0.27 -2.54
C LEU A 11 23.42 0.79 -3.55
N THR A 12 24.61 1.37 -3.38
CA THR A 12 25.56 1.66 -4.45
C THR A 12 26.80 2.36 -3.88
N LEU A 13 27.91 2.16 -4.60
CA LEU A 13 29.28 2.65 -4.42
C LEU A 13 30.15 1.69 -3.56
N ASN A 14 31.25 1.10 -4.03
CA ASN A 14 31.99 1.12 -5.29
C ASN A 14 33.02 -0.01 -5.21
N LEU A 15 33.28 -0.74 -6.30
CA LEU A 15 34.63 -1.25 -6.60
C LEU A 15 34.70 -1.54 -8.10
N LEU A 16 35.14 -0.50 -8.81
CA LEU A 16 35.33 -0.49 -10.25
C LEU A 16 36.75 -1.00 -10.52
N HIS A 17 36.89 -2.29 -10.85
CA HIS A 17 38.10 -2.83 -11.43
C HIS A 17 37.89 -2.93 -12.94
N LYS A 18 38.58 -2.05 -13.68
CA LYS A 18 38.57 -2.00 -15.15
C LYS A 18 39.35 -3.20 -15.67
N ASN A 19 38.75 -4.01 -16.54
CA ASN A 19 39.51 -4.80 -17.52
C ASN A 19 38.69 -4.96 -18.81
N THR A 20 39.39 -4.78 -19.92
CA THR A 20 38.90 -4.62 -21.29
C THR A 20 38.69 -5.95 -22.02
N THR A 21 37.87 -5.90 -23.09
CA THR A 21 37.77 -6.81 -24.25
C THR A 21 36.89 -8.07 -24.12
N LYS A 22 35.67 -8.00 -24.69
CA LYS A 22 35.27 -8.61 -25.98
C LYS A 22 33.75 -8.44 -26.16
N VAL A 23 33.36 -8.02 -27.36
CA VAL A 23 31.98 -7.77 -27.78
C VAL A 23 31.32 -9.12 -28.07
N GLU A 24 30.22 -9.42 -27.37
CA GLU A 24 29.27 -10.49 -27.72
C GLU A 24 27.87 -9.87 -27.91
N PRO A 25 27.04 -10.41 -28.82
CA PRO A 25 25.81 -9.76 -29.24
C PRO A 25 24.83 -9.69 -28.06
N ILE A 26 24.48 -8.46 -27.69
CA ILE A 26 23.50 -8.13 -26.68
C ILE A 26 22.20 -8.86 -27.03
N TYR A 27 21.81 -9.83 -26.20
CA TYR A 27 20.44 -10.30 -26.16
C TYR A 27 19.57 -9.07 -25.93
N GLN A 28 18.88 -8.65 -26.98
CA GLN A 28 17.98 -7.52 -26.94
C GLN A 28 16.84 -7.91 -26.00
N CYS A 29 17.01 -7.59 -24.72
CA CYS A 29 15.95 -7.62 -23.75
C CYS A 29 14.96 -6.55 -24.21
N LYS A 30 13.96 -6.98 -24.97
CA LYS A 30 12.79 -6.16 -25.26
C LYS A 30 12.19 -5.82 -23.90
N PHE A 31 12.53 -4.64 -23.40
CA PHE A 31 11.81 -4.02 -22.30
C PHE A 31 10.40 -3.79 -22.82
N LEU A 32 9.52 -4.79 -22.64
CA LEU A 32 8.09 -4.65 -22.86
C LEU A 32 7.54 -3.80 -21.73
N HIS A 33 7.94 -2.53 -21.65
CA HIS A 33 7.12 -1.52 -21.03
C HIS A 33 5.98 -1.25 -22.01
N THR A 34 5.00 -2.15 -22.02
CA THR A 34 3.65 -1.77 -22.43
C THR A 34 3.23 -0.69 -21.46
N THR A 35 3.25 0.57 -21.89
CA THR A 35 2.55 1.64 -21.19
C THR A 35 1.11 1.18 -21.04
N LEU A 36 0.73 0.74 -19.84
CA LEU A 36 -0.66 0.42 -19.53
C LEU A 36 -1.51 1.59 -20.01
N SER A 37 -2.50 1.31 -20.87
CA SER A 37 -3.44 2.30 -21.35
C SER A 37 -4.03 3.01 -20.13
N ARG A 38 -3.62 4.26 -19.90
CA ARG A 38 -4.20 5.09 -18.85
C ARG A 38 -5.56 5.50 -19.36
N LYS A 39 -6.61 4.77 -18.95
CA LYS A 39 -7.98 5.14 -19.32
C LYS A 39 -8.41 6.47 -18.65
N GLY A 40 -7.53 7.05 -17.82
CA GLY A 40 -7.67 8.40 -17.29
C GLY A 40 -8.85 8.46 -16.34
N LEU A 41 -9.87 9.24 -16.70
CA LEU A 41 -11.07 9.40 -15.89
C LEU A 41 -12.01 8.19 -15.98
N GLU A 42 -11.90 7.37 -17.03
CA GLU A 42 -12.77 6.18 -17.19
C GLU A 42 -12.54 5.15 -16.10
N GLU A 43 -11.38 5.15 -15.43
CA GLU A 43 -11.09 4.22 -14.31
C GLU A 43 -11.90 4.51 -13.05
N PHE A 44 -12.57 5.67 -12.97
CA PHE A 44 -13.47 6.03 -11.87
C PHE A 44 -14.90 5.53 -12.08
N PHE A 45 -15.20 4.89 -13.20
CA PHE A 45 -16.51 4.36 -13.52
C PHE A 45 -16.41 2.86 -13.80
N ASP A 46 -17.49 2.13 -13.50
CA ASP A 46 -17.60 0.70 -13.85
C ASP A 46 -17.73 0.53 -15.37
N ASP A 47 -17.50 -0.68 -15.87
CA ASP A 47 -17.65 -0.99 -17.29
C ASP A 47 -19.05 -0.57 -17.78
N PRO A 48 -19.18 0.10 -18.94
CA PRO A 48 -20.46 0.59 -19.44
C PRO A 48 -21.54 -0.48 -19.61
N LYS A 49 -21.14 -1.76 -19.66
CA LYS A 49 -22.04 -2.91 -19.73
C LYS A 49 -22.79 -3.15 -18.42
N ASN A 50 -22.20 -2.79 -17.29
CA ASN A 50 -22.74 -3.03 -15.94
C ASN A 50 -23.68 -1.89 -15.48
N TRP A 51 -23.90 -0.88 -16.32
CA TRP A 51 -24.72 0.28 -15.95
C TRP A 51 -26.21 -0.09 -15.89
N GLY A 52 -26.86 0.23 -14.76
CA GLY A 52 -28.27 -0.06 -14.53
C GLY A 52 -28.55 -1.49 -14.04
N GLU A 53 -27.53 -2.32 -13.88
CA GLU A 53 -27.67 -3.65 -13.29
C GLU A 53 -27.77 -3.55 -11.76
N THR A 54 -28.70 -4.27 -11.16
CA THR A 54 -28.92 -4.25 -9.69
C THR A 54 -27.88 -5.11 -8.95
N VAL A 55 -27.42 -6.19 -9.58
CA VAL A 55 -26.48 -7.15 -8.99
C VAL A 55 -25.31 -7.39 -9.95
N VAL A 56 -24.13 -6.92 -9.56
CA VAL A 56 -22.88 -7.12 -10.30
C VAL A 56 -22.10 -8.26 -9.63
N LYS A 57 -21.85 -9.32 -10.40
CA LYS A 57 -21.11 -10.49 -9.90
C LYS A 57 -19.70 -10.07 -9.51
N SER A 58 -19.35 -10.28 -8.24
CA SER A 58 -18.06 -9.91 -7.67
C SER A 58 -17.38 -11.14 -7.09
N GLY A 59 -16.05 -11.20 -7.22
CA GLY A 59 -15.25 -12.26 -6.60
C GLY A 59 -15.26 -12.23 -5.08
N ASP A 60 -14.52 -13.17 -4.50
CA ASP A 60 -14.28 -13.24 -3.07
C ASP A 60 -13.20 -12.24 -2.62
N GLU A 61 -13.21 -11.93 -1.34
CA GLU A 61 -12.22 -11.08 -0.68
C GLU A 61 -10.85 -11.76 -0.55
N TRP A 62 -9.79 -10.97 -0.44
CA TRP A 62 -8.45 -11.48 -0.20
C TRP A 62 -8.30 -12.00 1.23
N HIS A 63 -8.01 -13.29 1.40
CA HIS A 63 -7.68 -13.85 2.72
C HIS A 63 -6.21 -13.60 3.09
N ALA A 64 -5.95 -13.37 4.39
CA ALA A 64 -4.60 -13.12 4.91
C ALA A 64 -3.61 -14.24 4.56
N LYS A 65 -4.05 -15.51 4.55
CA LYS A 65 -3.22 -16.67 4.15
C LYS A 65 -2.70 -16.53 2.71
N HIS A 66 -3.52 -16.06 1.78
CA HIS A 66 -3.10 -15.85 0.39
C HIS A 66 -2.12 -14.69 0.27
N LEU A 67 -2.34 -13.61 1.04
CA LEU A 67 -1.49 -12.41 1.02
C LEU A 67 -0.10 -12.68 1.62
N ARG A 68 0.01 -13.54 2.64
CA ARG A 68 1.31 -13.91 3.23
C ARG A 68 2.24 -14.60 2.25
N ASN A 69 1.71 -15.29 1.25
CA ASN A 69 2.48 -15.98 0.20
C ASN A 69 2.93 -15.06 -0.94
N LYS A 70 2.57 -13.76 -0.92
CA LYS A 70 2.92 -12.79 -1.98
C LYS A 70 4.14 -11.95 -1.61
N SER A 71 4.90 -11.53 -2.62
CA SER A 71 6.02 -10.61 -2.47
C SER A 71 5.54 -9.21 -2.03
N ASN A 72 6.41 -8.41 -1.41
CA ASN A 72 6.07 -7.03 -1.02
C ASN A 72 5.74 -6.16 -2.25
N GLU A 73 6.42 -6.40 -3.38
CA GLU A 73 6.16 -5.69 -4.64
C GLU A 73 4.75 -5.99 -5.18
N ASP A 74 4.33 -7.26 -5.13
CA ASP A 74 3.00 -7.66 -5.58
C ASP A 74 1.90 -7.13 -4.65
N LEU A 75 2.15 -7.11 -3.33
CA LEU A 75 1.23 -6.48 -2.38
C LEU A 75 1.07 -4.98 -2.63
N HIS A 76 2.16 -4.30 -2.98
CA HIS A 76 2.13 -2.88 -3.35
C HIS A 76 1.33 -2.64 -4.63
N LYS A 77 1.54 -3.46 -5.68
CA LYS A 77 0.73 -3.39 -6.91
C LYS A 77 -0.75 -3.69 -6.63
N LEU A 78 -1.02 -4.73 -5.84
CA LEU A 78 -2.37 -5.12 -5.45
C LEU A 78 -3.08 -4.00 -4.67
N TRP A 79 -2.38 -3.31 -3.78
CA TRP A 79 -2.90 -2.16 -3.06
C TRP A 79 -3.45 -1.10 -4.02
N TYR A 80 -2.71 -0.77 -5.09
CA TYR A 80 -3.19 0.20 -6.09
C TYR A 80 -4.38 -0.32 -6.89
N VAL A 81 -4.43 -1.61 -7.23
CA VAL A 81 -5.59 -2.19 -7.92
C VAL A 81 -6.84 -2.06 -7.04
N LEU A 82 -6.75 -2.42 -5.75
CA LEU A 82 -7.84 -2.29 -4.79
C LEU A 82 -8.21 -0.83 -4.52
N LEU A 83 -7.24 0.07 -4.49
CA LEU A 83 -7.48 1.49 -4.29
C LEU A 83 -8.29 2.09 -5.44
N LYS A 84 -7.98 1.72 -6.68
CA LYS A 84 -8.76 2.17 -7.85
C LYS A 84 -10.18 1.63 -7.83
N GLU A 85 -10.34 0.35 -7.49
CA GLU A 85 -11.65 -0.27 -7.31
C GLU A 85 -12.46 0.44 -6.21
N LYS A 86 -11.84 0.71 -5.05
CA LYS A 86 -12.46 1.46 -3.96
C LYS A 86 -12.92 2.85 -4.42
N ASN A 87 -12.06 3.58 -5.13
CA ASN A 87 -12.40 4.91 -5.61
C ASN A 87 -13.56 4.89 -6.61
N MET A 88 -13.61 3.90 -7.51
CA MET A 88 -14.72 3.72 -8.44
C MET A 88 -16.03 3.31 -7.74
N LEU A 89 -15.95 2.51 -6.68
CA LEU A 89 -17.12 2.17 -5.87
C LEU A 89 -17.66 3.37 -5.09
N LEU A 90 -16.77 4.23 -4.58
CA LEU A 90 -17.18 5.46 -3.87
C LEU A 90 -17.84 6.48 -4.79
N THR A 91 -17.36 6.63 -6.04
CA THR A 91 -18.03 7.49 -7.03
C THR A 91 -19.42 6.95 -7.37
N LEU A 92 -19.55 5.63 -7.53
CA LEU A 92 -20.83 4.95 -7.77
C LEU A 92 -21.78 5.11 -6.57
N GLU A 93 -21.32 4.92 -5.34
CA GLU A 93 -22.11 5.13 -4.13
C GLU A 93 -22.63 6.58 -4.05
N GLN A 94 -21.76 7.54 -4.34
CA GLN A 94 -22.11 8.95 -4.31
C GLN A 94 -23.12 9.33 -5.40
N GLU A 95 -22.98 8.79 -6.61
CA GLU A 95 -23.93 9.02 -7.70
C GLU A 95 -25.28 8.35 -7.42
N ALA A 96 -25.30 7.15 -6.84
CA ALA A 96 -26.54 6.49 -6.40
C ALA A 96 -27.29 7.33 -5.35
N LYS A 97 -26.56 7.88 -4.36
CA LYS A 97 -27.13 8.84 -3.38
C LYS A 97 -27.69 10.09 -4.06
N ARG A 98 -26.98 10.67 -5.03
CA ARG A 98 -27.44 11.85 -5.78
C ARG A 98 -28.72 11.55 -6.56
N GLN A 99 -28.83 10.36 -7.15
CA GLN A 99 -30.01 9.92 -7.89
C GLN A 99 -31.14 9.41 -6.99
N SER A 100 -30.93 9.37 -5.67
CA SER A 100 -31.85 8.74 -4.69
C SER A 100 -32.17 7.27 -5.01
N LEU A 101 -31.19 6.55 -5.58
CA LEU A 101 -31.29 5.13 -5.91
C LEU A 101 -30.44 4.29 -4.94
N PRO A 102 -30.81 3.01 -4.70
CA PRO A 102 -29.94 2.11 -3.95
C PRO A 102 -28.67 1.80 -4.74
N MET A 103 -27.54 1.75 -4.03
CA MET A 103 -26.25 1.37 -4.62
C MET A 103 -26.31 -0.09 -5.11
N PRO A 104 -25.90 -0.39 -6.35
CA PRO A 104 -25.73 -1.77 -6.79
C PRO A 104 -24.59 -2.43 -6.01
N SER A 105 -24.89 -3.59 -5.41
CA SER A 105 -23.92 -4.49 -4.76
C SER A 105 -22.96 -3.83 -3.75
N PRO A 106 -23.47 -3.25 -2.64
CA PRO A 106 -22.63 -2.59 -1.62
C PRO A 106 -21.63 -3.55 -0.95
N GLU A 107 -21.90 -4.85 -0.97
CA GLU A 107 -21.00 -5.91 -0.49
C GLU A 107 -19.61 -5.86 -1.17
N ARG A 108 -19.54 -5.37 -2.42
CA ARG A 108 -18.27 -5.26 -3.15
C ARG A 108 -17.31 -4.28 -2.46
N LEU A 109 -17.84 -3.17 -1.95
CA LEU A 109 -17.07 -2.18 -1.20
C LEU A 109 -16.53 -2.77 0.10
N GLU A 110 -17.38 -3.48 0.85
CA GLU A 110 -16.99 -4.14 2.10
C GLU A 110 -15.86 -5.16 1.88
N LYS A 111 -15.95 -5.98 0.82
CA LYS A 111 -14.91 -6.95 0.44
C LYS A 111 -13.58 -6.28 0.11
N VAL A 112 -13.62 -5.14 -0.59
CA VAL A 112 -12.42 -4.37 -0.94
C VAL A 112 -11.79 -3.77 0.33
N GLU A 113 -12.59 -3.19 1.22
CA GLU A 113 -12.10 -2.63 2.48
C GLU A 113 -11.48 -3.68 3.40
N LYS A 114 -12.14 -4.84 3.53
CA LYS A 114 -11.58 -5.99 4.27
C LYS A 114 -10.26 -6.47 3.66
N SER A 115 -10.18 -6.53 2.33
CA SER A 115 -8.97 -6.91 1.62
C SER A 115 -7.83 -5.92 1.87
N MET A 116 -8.10 -4.61 1.80
CA MET A 116 -7.12 -3.55 2.11
C MET A 116 -6.64 -3.64 3.56
N GLY A 117 -7.55 -3.81 4.53
CA GLY A 117 -7.19 -3.97 5.93
C GLY A 117 -6.29 -5.19 6.19
N ARG A 118 -6.54 -6.30 5.49
CA ARG A 118 -5.70 -7.51 5.58
C ARG A 118 -4.32 -7.32 4.95
N ILE A 119 -4.20 -6.54 3.87
CA ILE A 119 -2.89 -6.18 3.29
C ILE A 119 -2.09 -5.35 4.29
N ASP A 120 -2.70 -4.32 4.89
CA ASP A 120 -2.06 -3.48 5.91
C ASP A 120 -1.61 -4.31 7.13
N LEU A 121 -2.45 -5.26 7.57
CA LEU A 121 -2.10 -6.20 8.63
C LEU A 121 -0.87 -7.06 8.28
N VAL A 122 -0.83 -7.67 7.10
CA VAL A 122 0.31 -8.51 6.67
C VAL A 122 1.60 -7.68 6.54
N ILE A 123 1.51 -6.44 6.06
CA ILE A 123 2.66 -5.54 5.98
C ILE A 123 3.17 -5.19 7.38
N LYS A 124 2.27 -4.86 8.32
CA LYS A 124 2.62 -4.58 9.72
C LYS A 124 3.25 -5.78 10.40
N GLU A 125 2.71 -6.99 10.21
CA GLU A 125 3.30 -8.24 10.72
C GLU A 125 4.77 -8.38 10.26
N ARG A 126 5.03 -8.16 8.96
CA ARG A 126 6.37 -8.25 8.36
C ARG A 126 7.32 -7.18 8.92
N GLU A 127 6.85 -5.95 9.03
CA GLU A 127 7.62 -4.83 9.57
C GLU A 127 8.01 -5.07 11.04
N VAL A 128 7.06 -5.52 11.87
CA VAL A 128 7.30 -5.83 13.28
C VAL A 128 8.29 -6.96 13.42
N ALA A 129 8.15 -8.05 12.66
CA ALA A 129 9.10 -9.16 12.70
C ALA A 129 10.53 -8.72 12.33
N LEU A 130 10.66 -7.91 11.28
CA LEU A 130 11.96 -7.38 10.85
C LEU A 130 12.57 -6.45 11.92
N ARG A 131 11.77 -5.57 12.52
CA ARG A 131 12.22 -4.68 13.59
C ARG A 131 12.68 -5.46 14.82
N LEU A 132 11.92 -6.44 15.26
CA LEU A 132 12.27 -7.28 16.41
C LEU A 132 13.60 -8.01 16.18
N LEU A 133 13.86 -8.50 14.97
CA LEU A 133 15.14 -9.16 14.65
C LEU A 133 16.33 -8.18 14.60
N GLN A 134 16.10 -6.94 14.16
CA GLN A 134 17.17 -5.95 13.99
C GLN A 134 17.49 -5.19 15.28
N THR A 135 16.48 -4.71 16.00
CA THR A 135 16.63 -3.84 17.17
C THR A 135 16.12 -4.45 18.46
N GLY A 136 15.31 -5.52 18.40
CA GLY A 136 14.65 -6.09 19.57
C GLY A 136 13.50 -5.25 20.15
N HIS A 137 13.12 -4.15 19.49
CA HIS A 137 12.06 -3.25 19.98
C HIS A 137 10.71 -3.59 19.37
N GLU A 138 9.66 -3.66 20.19
CA GLU A 138 8.29 -3.94 19.75
C GLU A 138 7.69 -2.74 18.98
N ASN A 139 7.83 -1.54 19.54
CA ASN A 139 7.19 -0.34 19.00
C ASN A 139 8.03 0.36 17.92
N PRO A 140 7.40 0.94 16.86
CA PRO A 140 8.12 1.70 15.84
C PRO A 140 8.69 2.99 16.40
N ARG A 141 7.89 3.67 17.22
CA ARG A 141 8.24 4.95 17.82
C ARG A 141 8.68 4.71 19.26
N PRO A 142 9.84 5.26 19.67
CA PRO A 142 10.22 5.25 21.07
C PRO A 142 9.23 6.10 21.87
N GLY A 143 8.88 5.62 23.04
CA GLY A 143 7.99 6.33 23.95
C GLY A 143 8.26 5.92 25.39
N GLU A 144 7.64 6.65 26.30
CA GLU A 144 7.81 6.46 27.74
C GLU A 144 6.45 6.58 28.42
N TRP A 145 6.23 5.83 29.50
CA TRP A 145 5.07 6.03 30.36
C TRP A 145 5.23 7.32 31.16
N ARG A 146 4.25 8.22 31.06
CA ARG A 146 4.21 9.49 31.80
C ARG A 146 2.90 9.60 32.56
N ASN A 147 2.91 10.41 33.61
CA ASN A 147 1.71 10.74 34.37
C ASN A 147 1.20 12.11 33.95
N ASP A 148 -0.10 12.20 33.68
CA ASP A 148 -0.79 13.48 33.53
C ASP A 148 -0.78 14.27 34.84
N PHE A 149 -1.11 15.56 34.76
CA PHE A 149 -1.40 16.38 35.94
C PHE A 149 -2.52 15.82 36.83
N LEU A 150 -3.36 14.91 36.30
CA LEU A 150 -4.40 14.17 37.03
C LEU A 150 -3.92 12.82 37.58
N GLY A 151 -2.63 12.49 37.46
CA GLY A 151 -2.05 11.24 37.96
C GLY A 151 -2.35 9.99 37.12
N ARG A 152 -2.96 10.13 35.94
CA ARG A 152 -3.23 9.01 35.02
C ARG A 152 -1.98 8.68 34.21
N THR A 153 -1.62 7.40 34.12
CA THR A 153 -0.52 6.94 33.27
C THR A 153 -0.96 6.89 31.81
N TYR A 154 -0.16 7.46 30.93
CA TYR A 154 -0.34 7.35 29.49
C TYR A 154 1.00 7.14 28.79
N TRP A 155 0.95 6.55 27.59
CA TRP A 155 2.13 6.37 26.76
C TRP A 155 2.42 7.66 25.97
N TYR A 156 3.54 8.31 26.28
CA TYR A 156 4.02 9.47 25.54
C TYR A 156 4.98 9.02 24.43
N GLY A 157 4.53 9.08 23.17
CA GLY A 157 5.40 8.86 22.01
C GLY A 157 6.28 10.09 21.79
N LYS A 158 7.60 9.89 21.71
CA LYS A 158 8.52 11.00 21.40
C LYS A 158 8.24 11.49 19.98
N GLU A 159 8.09 12.80 19.82
CA GLU A 159 8.07 13.44 18.50
C GLU A 159 9.50 13.60 18.00
N ASP A 160 9.71 13.41 16.70
CA ASP A 160 10.99 13.64 16.07
C ASP A 160 11.23 15.16 15.97
N TYR A 161 11.70 15.78 17.06
CA TYR A 161 12.27 17.12 16.98
C TYR A 161 13.56 17.04 16.17
N CYS A 162 13.61 17.77 15.05
CA CYS A 162 14.83 17.94 14.27
C CYS A 162 15.93 18.49 15.19
N SER A 163 16.91 17.65 15.53
CA SER A 163 18.01 18.01 16.44
C SER A 163 18.86 19.18 15.93
N ILE A 164 18.69 19.56 14.66
CA ILE A 164 19.38 20.70 14.01
C ILE A 164 18.79 22.04 14.45
N CYS A 165 17.54 22.10 14.94
CA CYS A 165 16.91 23.35 15.39
C CYS A 165 17.10 23.64 16.89
N ALA A 166 17.80 22.78 17.65
CA ALA A 166 18.01 22.94 19.08
C ALA A 166 19.34 23.64 19.45
N GLU A 167 20.16 24.01 18.45
CA GLU A 167 21.45 24.69 18.63
C GLU A 167 21.47 26.11 18.01
N LEU A 168 20.31 26.77 17.89
CA LEU A 168 20.19 28.22 17.63
C LEU A 168 19.40 28.88 18.75
#